data_AF-A0A2M7AEE0-F1
#
_entry.id   AF-A0A2M7AEE0-F1
#
_cell.length_a   1.000
_cell.length_b   1.000
_cell.length_c   1.000
_cell.angle_alpha   90.00
_cell.angle_beta   90.00
_cell.angle_gamma   90.00
#
_symmetry.space_group_name_H-M   'P 1'
#
loop_
_entity.id
_entity.type
_entity.pdbx_description
1 polymer ?
#
loop_
_entity_poly.entity_id
_entity_poly.type
_entity_poly.pdbx_seq_one_letter_code
_entity_poly.pdbx_strand_id
1 'polypeptide(L)'
;MRLELQRVNSDYSGFLQLTELAHGTSDLALKAVELDMGAATWVDANMCAPLGAILYRVSRGLNAVRLTHLRAKVRDILAKNGFLSTYGEAKRPDRFGTTIEYMRFEPKDARYFAEYVESRLARKEIPEMSAALLKKFRESIFEIFSNAVIHSETNLGIFACG
;
A
#
# COMPACT_ATOMS: atom_id res chain seq x y z
N MET A 1 -22.24 2.78 4.59
CA MET A 1 -21.91 1.36 4.77
C MET A 1 -20.74 1.27 5.72
N ARG A 2 -20.86 0.47 6.79
CA ARG A 2 -19.77 0.24 7.73
C ARG A 2 -19.23 -1.17 7.49
N LEU A 3 -17.91 -1.27 7.38
CA LEU A 3 -17.17 -2.51 7.17
C LEU A 3 -16.12 -2.59 8.27
N GLU A 4 -15.97 -3.74 8.89
CA GLU A 4 -14.98 -3.94 9.93
C GLU A 4 -13.71 -4.57 9.34
N LEU A 5 -12.56 -4.03 9.72
CA LEU A 5 -11.25 -4.61 9.42
C LEU A 5 -10.65 -5.17 10.71
N GLN A 6 -10.36 -6.47 10.66
CA GLN A 6 -9.62 -7.20 11.67
C GLN A 6 -8.11 -6.99 11.48
N ARG A 7 -7.32 -7.78 12.20
CA ARG A 7 -5.88 -7.89 11.95
C ARG A 7 -5.61 -8.27 10.49
N VAL A 8 -4.65 -7.60 9.86
CA VAL A 8 -4.24 -7.87 8.48
C VAL A 8 -2.76 -8.23 8.44
N ASN A 9 -2.48 -9.51 8.26
CA ASN A 9 -1.12 -10.01 8.07
C ASN A 9 -0.86 -10.32 6.58
N SER A 10 0.40 -10.48 6.21
CA SER A 10 0.88 -10.93 4.91
C SER A 10 0.73 -12.44 4.76
N ASP A 11 -0.45 -12.95 5.06
CA ASP A 11 -0.82 -14.35 5.01
C ASP A 11 -2.17 -14.53 4.30
N TYR A 12 -2.57 -15.79 4.14
CA TYR A 12 -3.84 -16.14 3.51
C TYR A 12 -5.04 -15.40 4.14
N SER A 13 -5.09 -15.27 5.47
CA SER A 13 -6.22 -14.65 6.16
C SER A 13 -6.31 -13.15 5.90
N GLY A 14 -5.17 -12.46 5.85
CA GLY A 14 -5.12 -11.04 5.52
C GLY A 14 -5.54 -10.78 4.08
N PHE A 15 -5.03 -11.57 3.13
CA PHE A 15 -5.45 -11.43 1.72
C PHE A 15 -6.92 -11.81 1.50
N LEU A 16 -7.42 -12.88 2.13
CA LEU A 16 -8.83 -13.27 2.04
C LEU A 16 -9.75 -12.12 2.47
N GLN A 17 -9.49 -11.56 3.65
CA GLN A 17 -10.26 -10.42 4.17
C GLN A 17 -10.22 -9.21 3.23
N LEU A 18 -9.07 -8.89 2.63
CA LEU A 18 -8.99 -7.80 1.64
C LEU A 18 -9.76 -8.13 0.36
N THR A 19 -9.76 -9.38 -0.10
CA THR A 19 -10.56 -9.78 -1.26
C THR A 19 -12.06 -9.72 -0.98
N GLU A 20 -12.50 -10.08 0.23
CA GLU A 20 -13.88 -9.94 0.68
C GLU A 20 -14.29 -8.46 0.75
N LEU A 21 -13.41 -7.59 1.27
CA LEU A 21 -13.60 -6.14 1.25
C LEU A 21 -13.73 -5.62 -0.18
N ALA A 22 -12.88 -6.09 -1.10
CA ALA A 22 -12.94 -5.69 -2.51
C ALA A 22 -14.25 -6.15 -3.17
N HIS A 23 -14.68 -7.39 -2.91
CA HIS A 23 -15.93 -7.92 -3.43
C HIS A 23 -17.14 -7.17 -2.87
N GLY A 24 -17.22 -6.99 -1.55
CA GLY A 24 -18.34 -6.31 -0.89
C GLY A 24 -18.46 -4.81 -1.22
N THR A 25 -17.46 -4.23 -1.89
CA THR A 25 -17.44 -2.82 -2.29
C THR A 25 -17.48 -2.61 -3.80
N SER A 26 -17.59 -3.67 -4.62
CA SER A 26 -17.43 -3.58 -6.08
C SER A 26 -18.47 -2.70 -6.77
N ASP A 27 -19.70 -2.73 -6.30
CA ASP A 27 -20.84 -2.09 -6.97
C ASP A 27 -21.30 -0.82 -6.24
N LEU A 28 -20.49 -0.30 -5.32
CA LEU A 28 -20.81 0.90 -4.57
C LEU A 28 -20.61 2.15 -5.45
N ALA A 29 -21.61 3.01 -5.45
CA ALA A 29 -21.54 4.35 -6.04
C ALA A 29 -22.27 5.37 -5.17
N LEU A 30 -21.69 6.56 -5.01
CA LEU A 30 -22.27 7.69 -4.27
C LEU A 30 -22.64 7.33 -2.81
N LYS A 31 -21.83 6.52 -2.14
CA LYS A 31 -22.02 6.11 -0.73
C LYS A 31 -20.90 6.63 0.17
N ALA A 32 -21.22 6.76 1.46
CA ALA A 32 -20.20 6.85 2.50
C ALA A 32 -19.80 5.44 2.94
N VAL A 33 -18.51 5.13 2.86
CA VAL A 33 -17.89 3.88 3.32
C VAL A 33 -17.04 4.18 4.54
N GLU A 34 -17.40 3.55 5.66
CA GLU A 34 -16.64 3.61 6.89
C GLU A 34 -15.92 2.28 7.09
N LEU A 35 -14.58 2.30 7.05
CA LEU A 35 -13.75 1.16 7.40
C LEU A 35 -13.35 1.28 8.87
N ASP A 36 -14.03 0.52 9.70
CA ASP A 36 -13.80 0.45 11.13
C ASP A 36 -12.60 -0.46 11.44
N MET A 37 -11.56 0.11 12.06
CA MET A 37 -10.34 -0.60 12.41
C MET A 37 -10.19 -0.82 13.93
N GLY A 38 -11.28 -0.78 14.69
CA GLY A 38 -11.28 -0.99 16.15
C GLY A 38 -10.79 -2.38 16.57
N ALA A 39 -11.08 -3.40 15.75
CA ALA A 39 -10.65 -4.78 15.97
C ALA A 39 -9.27 -5.09 15.36
N ALA A 40 -8.76 -4.25 14.45
CA ALA A 40 -7.43 -4.38 13.87
C ALA A 40 -6.35 -4.13 14.92
N THR A 41 -5.83 -5.20 15.53
CA THR A 41 -4.71 -5.12 16.49
C THR A 41 -3.36 -4.89 15.81
N TRP A 42 -3.27 -5.21 14.51
CA TRP A 42 -2.06 -5.11 13.71
C TRP A 42 -2.41 -5.09 12.22
N VAL A 43 -1.61 -4.37 11.44
CA VAL A 43 -1.65 -4.35 9.97
C VAL A 43 -0.20 -4.40 9.51
N ASP A 44 0.19 -5.41 8.74
CA ASP A 44 1.51 -5.43 8.12
C ASP A 44 1.66 -4.26 7.15
N ALA A 45 2.80 -3.57 7.19
CA ALA A 45 2.98 -2.33 6.45
C ALA A 45 2.87 -2.53 4.92
N ASN A 46 3.35 -3.66 4.38
CA ASN A 46 3.21 -4.04 2.97
C ASN A 46 1.74 -4.30 2.56
N MET A 47 0.86 -4.67 3.50
CA MET A 47 -0.57 -4.88 3.21
C MET A 47 -1.33 -3.57 2.95
N CYS A 48 -0.67 -2.41 3.13
CA CYS A 48 -1.23 -1.13 2.72
C CYS A 48 -1.34 -0.99 1.20
N ALA A 49 -0.51 -1.69 0.42
CA ALA A 49 -0.58 -1.67 -1.04
C ALA A 49 -1.89 -2.27 -1.57
N PRO A 50 -2.26 -3.53 -1.25
CA PRO A 50 -3.54 -4.09 -1.66
C PRO A 50 -4.74 -3.35 -1.04
N LEU A 51 -4.67 -2.96 0.24
CA LEU A 51 -5.73 -2.15 0.87
C LEU A 51 -5.92 -0.81 0.15
N GLY A 52 -4.82 -0.14 -0.18
CA GLY A 52 -4.80 1.12 -0.90
C GLY A 52 -5.40 1.00 -2.30
N ALA A 53 -5.08 -0.05 -3.04
CA ALA A 53 -5.68 -0.34 -4.34
C ALA A 53 -7.21 -0.49 -4.25
N ILE A 54 -7.68 -1.22 -3.24
CA ILE A 54 -9.13 -1.41 -3.00
C ILE A 54 -9.80 -0.08 -2.69
N LEU A 55 -9.29 0.67 -1.70
CA LEU A 55 -9.92 1.92 -1.27
C LEU A 55 -9.83 3.01 -2.35
N TYR A 56 -8.76 3.03 -3.14
CA TYR A 56 -8.64 3.90 -4.31
C TYR A 56 -9.71 3.57 -5.35
N ARG A 57 -9.93 2.29 -5.67
CA ARG A 57 -11.03 1.88 -6.57
C ARG A 57 -12.39 2.30 -6.02
N VAL A 58 -12.64 2.10 -4.72
CA VAL A 58 -13.90 2.51 -4.09
C VAL A 58 -14.11 4.02 -4.21
N SER A 59 -13.09 4.84 -3.98
CA SER A 59 -13.22 6.30 -4.09
C SER A 59 -13.47 6.78 -5.52
N ARG A 60 -12.99 6.04 -6.54
CA ARG A 60 -13.32 6.33 -7.96
C ARG A 60 -14.80 6.18 -8.29
N GLY A 61 -15.56 5.40 -7.52
CA GLY A 61 -17.03 5.33 -7.59
C GLY A 61 -17.76 6.51 -6.94
N LEU A 62 -17.06 7.64 -6.70
CA LEU A 62 -17.56 8.80 -5.96
C LEU A 62 -18.04 8.45 -4.54
N ASN A 63 -17.42 7.44 -3.94
CA ASN A 63 -17.69 7.05 -2.57
C ASN A 63 -16.76 7.81 -1.62
N ALA A 64 -17.30 8.34 -0.52
CA ALA A 64 -16.51 8.92 0.55
C ALA A 64 -15.98 7.81 1.46
N VAL A 65 -14.66 7.59 1.47
CA VAL A 65 -14.02 6.58 2.33
C VAL A 65 -13.47 7.24 3.59
N ARG A 66 -13.80 6.68 4.75
CA ARG A 66 -13.26 7.10 6.06
C ARG A 66 -12.73 5.91 6.83
N LEU A 67 -11.57 6.08 7.45
CA LEU A 67 -11.00 5.12 8.40
C LEU A 67 -11.40 5.55 9.82
N THR A 68 -12.00 4.66 10.61
CA THR A 68 -12.47 4.97 11.97
C THR A 68 -11.93 3.99 12.99
N HIS A 69 -11.97 4.41 14.27
CA HIS A 69 -11.51 3.65 15.43
C HIS A 69 -10.11 3.01 15.32
N LEU A 70 -9.19 3.66 14.58
CA LEU A 70 -7.82 3.16 14.45
C LEU A 70 -7.17 3.03 15.84
N ARG A 71 -6.80 1.82 16.22
CA ARG A 71 -5.99 1.56 17.41
C ARG A 71 -4.63 2.26 17.27
N ALA A 72 -4.09 2.75 18.39
CA ALA A 72 -2.84 3.53 18.40
C ALA A 72 -1.70 2.83 17.63
N LYS A 73 -1.51 1.52 17.84
CA LYS A 73 -0.45 0.75 17.18
C LYS A 73 -0.64 0.65 15.65
N VAL A 74 -1.87 0.48 15.17
CA VAL A 74 -2.17 0.47 13.74
C VAL A 74 -2.02 1.87 13.15
N ARG A 75 -2.54 2.89 13.82
CA ARG A 75 -2.35 4.30 13.43
C ARG A 75 -0.86 4.62 13.27
N ASP A 76 0.00 4.15 14.18
CA ASP A 76 1.44 4.37 14.11
C ASP A 76 2.07 3.75 12.86
N ILE A 77 1.70 2.51 12.51
CA ILE A 77 2.21 1.82 11.32
C ILE A 77 1.78 2.59 10.05
N LEU A 78 0.48 2.85 9.94
CA LEU A 78 -0.10 3.50 8.75
C LEU A 78 0.32 4.97 8.61
N ALA A 79 0.59 5.67 9.72
CA ALA A 79 1.10 7.03 9.68
C ALA A 79 2.60 7.08 9.34
N LYS A 80 3.39 6.10 9.79
CA LYS A 80 4.84 6.04 9.48
C LYS A 80 5.09 5.74 8.01
N ASN A 81 4.35 4.79 7.43
CA ASN A 81 4.50 4.47 6.01
C ASN A 81 3.81 5.48 5.08
N GLY A 82 3.10 6.48 5.61
CA GLY A 82 2.47 7.53 4.83
C GLY A 82 1.08 7.17 4.28
N PHE A 83 0.54 5.98 4.57
CA PHE A 83 -0.79 5.58 4.11
C PHE A 83 -1.89 6.55 4.57
N LEU A 84 -1.90 6.94 5.85
CA LEU A 84 -2.93 7.85 6.38
C LEU A 84 -2.86 9.28 5.81
N SER A 85 -1.76 9.66 5.17
CA SER A 85 -1.67 10.96 4.49
C SER A 85 -2.60 11.08 3.29
N THR A 86 -2.99 9.95 2.68
CA THR A 86 -4.06 9.93 1.67
C THR A 86 -5.45 10.19 2.25
N TYR A 87 -5.61 10.10 3.58
CA TYR A 87 -6.84 10.34 4.32
C TYR A 87 -6.77 11.57 5.24
N GLY A 88 -5.81 12.47 4.99
CA GLY A 88 -5.69 13.76 5.68
C GLY A 88 -4.94 13.75 7.01
N GLU A 89 -4.27 12.64 7.38
CA GLU A 89 -3.42 12.61 8.58
C GLU A 89 -1.95 12.90 8.27
N ALA A 90 -1.27 13.57 9.20
CA ALA A 90 0.15 13.85 9.06
C ALA A 90 1.00 12.57 9.11
N LYS A 91 1.94 12.45 8.17
CA LYS A 91 2.95 11.38 8.18
C LYS A 91 3.79 11.48 9.45
N ARG A 92 4.02 10.35 10.10
CA ARG A 92 4.93 10.27 11.25
C ARG A 92 6.36 9.98 10.79
N PRO A 93 7.38 10.57 11.44
CA PRO A 93 8.77 10.32 11.08
C PRO A 93 9.15 8.85 11.35
N ASP A 94 9.77 8.22 10.37
CA ASP A 94 10.40 6.92 10.53
C ASP A 94 11.81 7.09 11.12
N ARG A 95 11.89 7.02 12.44
CA ARG A 95 13.16 7.20 13.18
C ARG A 95 14.12 6.02 13.03
N PHE A 96 13.62 4.85 12.65
CA PHE A 96 14.40 3.62 12.61
C PHE A 96 14.75 3.19 11.18
N GLY A 97 14.21 3.86 10.16
CA GLY A 97 14.47 3.52 8.75
C GLY A 97 13.85 2.19 8.31
N THR A 98 12.94 1.63 9.11
CA THR A 98 12.35 0.31 8.88
C THR A 98 11.17 0.32 7.91
N THR A 99 10.79 1.49 7.40
CA THR A 99 9.53 1.66 6.65
C THR A 99 9.80 1.95 5.19
N ILE A 100 9.18 1.20 4.30
CA ILE A 100 9.07 1.48 2.88
C ILE A 100 7.74 2.20 2.65
N GLU A 101 7.84 3.48 2.29
CA GLU A 101 6.70 4.38 2.11
C GLU A 101 5.65 3.87 1.12
N TYR A 102 4.39 4.09 1.45
CA TYR A 102 3.24 3.84 0.59
C TYR A 102 3.15 4.87 -0.52
N MET A 103 3.20 4.36 -1.75
CA MET A 103 3.16 5.14 -2.98
C MET A 103 2.22 4.49 -3.98
N ARG A 104 1.55 5.34 -4.77
CA ARG A 104 0.83 4.96 -5.99
C ARG A 104 1.60 5.51 -7.19
N PHE A 105 1.77 4.69 -8.21
CA PHE A 105 2.40 5.01 -9.47
C PHE A 105 1.40 4.84 -10.61
N GLU A 106 1.35 5.77 -11.55
CA GLU A 106 0.67 5.53 -12.82
C GLU A 106 1.46 4.51 -13.66
N PRO A 107 0.81 3.82 -14.63
CA PRO A 107 1.51 2.91 -15.54
C PRO A 107 2.70 3.53 -16.27
N LYS A 108 2.66 4.85 -16.50
CA LYS A 108 3.71 5.63 -17.16
C LYS A 108 4.83 6.11 -16.22
N ASP A 109 4.71 5.88 -14.91
CA ASP A 109 5.62 6.45 -13.89
C ASP A 109 6.87 5.59 -13.65
N ALA A 110 7.34 4.84 -14.66
CA ALA A 110 8.50 3.95 -14.55
C ALA A 110 9.74 4.66 -13.98
N ARG A 111 9.97 5.94 -14.37
CA ARG A 111 11.06 6.75 -13.83
C ARG A 111 10.89 7.04 -12.33
N TYR A 112 9.69 7.43 -11.89
CA TYR A 112 9.43 7.72 -10.48
C TYR A 112 9.49 6.44 -9.63
N PHE A 113 9.06 5.31 -10.19
CA PHE A 113 9.23 4.01 -9.55
C PHE A 113 10.72 3.64 -9.40
N ALA A 114 11.55 3.93 -10.42
CA ALA A 114 12.99 3.74 -10.33
C ALA A 114 13.62 4.57 -9.21
N GLU A 115 13.33 5.87 -9.16
CA GLU A 115 13.80 6.77 -8.09
C GLU A 115 13.33 6.29 -6.70
N TYR A 116 12.10 5.80 -6.60
CA TYR A 116 11.57 5.20 -5.39
C TYR A 116 12.41 3.99 -4.96
N VAL A 117 12.67 3.02 -5.84
CA VAL A 117 13.48 1.83 -5.54
C VAL A 117 14.90 2.22 -5.15
N GLU A 118 15.56 3.10 -5.92
CA GLU A 118 16.93 3.54 -5.64
C GLU A 118 17.08 4.13 -4.23
N SER A 119 16.11 4.95 -3.81
CA SER A 119 16.11 5.53 -2.46
C SER A 119 15.97 4.48 -1.34
N ARG A 120 15.47 3.27 -1.63
CA ARG A 120 15.34 2.17 -0.68
C ARG A 120 16.53 1.21 -0.73
N LEU A 121 17.23 1.11 -1.87
CA LEU A 121 18.45 0.32 -1.99
C LEU A 121 19.67 0.99 -1.32
N ALA A 122 19.63 2.30 -1.11
CA ALA A 122 20.69 3.04 -0.41
C ALA A 122 20.70 2.86 1.13
N ARG A 123 19.93 1.91 1.65
CA ARG A 123 19.76 1.69 3.09
C ARG A 123 20.84 0.77 3.66
N LYS A 124 21.12 0.92 4.96
CA LYS A 124 22.20 0.18 5.66
C LYS A 124 21.91 -1.31 5.77
N GLU A 125 20.65 -1.70 5.72
CA GLU A 125 20.16 -3.07 5.82
C GLU A 125 20.33 -3.84 4.50
N ILE A 126 20.57 -3.13 3.39
CA ILE A 126 20.82 -3.74 2.10
C ILE A 126 22.28 -4.21 2.06
N PRO A 127 22.53 -5.50 1.75
CA PRO A 127 23.89 -6.02 1.74
C PRO A 127 24.73 -5.31 0.67
N GLU A 128 26.03 -5.21 0.91
CA GLU A 128 26.96 -4.74 -0.11
C GLU A 128 26.92 -5.68 -1.32
N MET A 129 26.71 -5.10 -2.50
CA MET A 129 26.61 -5.83 -3.76
C MET A 129 27.69 -5.34 -4.72
N SER A 130 28.24 -6.26 -5.51
CA SER A 130 29.04 -5.86 -6.66
C SER A 130 28.20 -5.03 -7.63
N ALA A 131 28.85 -4.17 -8.43
CA ALA A 131 28.14 -3.34 -9.41
C ALA A 131 27.27 -4.18 -10.37
N ALA A 132 27.74 -5.37 -10.76
CA ALA A 132 26.99 -6.29 -11.60
C ALA A 132 25.75 -6.87 -10.90
N LEU A 133 25.89 -7.27 -9.63
CA LEU A 133 24.77 -7.79 -8.83
C LEU A 133 23.73 -6.71 -8.57
N LEU A 134 24.16 -5.51 -8.16
CA LEU A 134 23.28 -4.37 -7.94
C LEU A 134 22.48 -4.01 -9.19
N LYS A 135 23.14 -4.02 -10.36
CA LYS A 135 22.47 -3.82 -11.65
C LYS A 135 21.38 -4.87 -11.89
N LYS A 136 21.71 -6.16 -11.72
CA LYS A 136 20.75 -7.26 -11.93
C LYS A 136 19.59 -7.21 -10.92
N PHE A 137 19.88 -6.86 -9.68
CA PHE A 137 18.86 -6.70 -8.64
C PHE A 137 17.84 -5.60 -8.99
N ARG A 138 18.32 -4.45 -9.47
CA ARG A 138 17.48 -3.35 -9.97
C ARG A 138 16.64 -3.78 -11.17
N GLU A 139 17.27 -4.40 -12.16
CA GLU A 139 16.59 -4.93 -13.35
C GLU A 139 15.45 -5.88 -12.95
N SER A 140 15.65 -6.79 -12.00
CA SER A 140 14.61 -7.70 -11.52
C SER A 140 13.45 -6.99 -10.82
N ILE A 141 13.70 -5.96 -10.00
CA ILE A 141 12.63 -5.18 -9.37
C ILE A 141 11.83 -4.39 -10.43
N PHE A 142 12.51 -3.81 -11.41
CA PHE A 142 11.85 -3.09 -12.51
C PHE A 142 11.05 -4.02 -13.42
N GLU A 143 11.51 -5.24 -13.63
CA GLU A 143 10.77 -6.26 -14.35
C GLU A 143 9.44 -6.59 -13.65
N ILE A 144 9.43 -6.69 -12.30
CA ILE A 144 8.18 -6.90 -11.55
C ILE A 144 7.18 -5.76 -11.80
N PHE A 145 7.64 -4.51 -11.77
CA PHE A 145 6.78 -3.36 -12.07
C PHE A 145 6.28 -3.36 -13.52
N SER A 146 7.17 -3.63 -14.49
CA SER A 146 6.82 -3.72 -15.90
C SER A 146 5.79 -4.82 -16.15
N ASN A 147 5.98 -5.99 -15.55
CA ASN A 147 5.05 -7.12 -15.66
C ASN A 147 3.70 -6.77 -15.01
N ALA A 148 3.70 -6.08 -13.87
CA ALA A 148 2.47 -5.61 -13.25
C ALA A 148 1.72 -4.62 -14.17
N VAL A 149 2.42 -3.69 -14.82
CA VAL A 149 1.80 -2.76 -15.78
C VAL A 149 1.25 -3.48 -17.01
N ILE A 150 2.05 -4.34 -17.64
CA ILE A 150 1.68 -5.04 -18.89
C ILE A 150 0.54 -6.02 -18.65
N HIS A 151 0.57 -6.80 -17.56
CA HIS A 151 -0.37 -7.92 -17.38
C HIS A 151 -1.62 -7.57 -16.55
N SER A 152 -1.60 -6.48 -15.77
CA SER A 152 -2.82 -6.06 -15.05
C SER A 152 -3.75 -5.19 -15.88
N GLU A 153 -3.25 -4.57 -16.96
CA GLU A 153 -3.96 -3.57 -17.78
C GLU A 153 -4.65 -2.48 -16.92
N THR A 154 -4.06 -2.18 -15.76
CA THR A 154 -4.69 -1.31 -14.76
C THR A 154 -4.70 0.15 -15.21
N ASN A 155 -5.87 0.79 -15.07
CA ASN A 155 -6.03 2.24 -15.18
C ASN A 155 -6.05 2.94 -13.81
N LEU A 156 -5.89 2.18 -12.72
CA LEU A 156 -5.93 2.69 -11.34
C LEU A 156 -4.53 2.88 -10.76
N GLY A 157 -3.50 2.41 -11.46
CA GLY A 157 -2.11 2.48 -11.05
C GLY A 157 -1.61 1.26 -10.28
N ILE A 158 -0.35 1.34 -9.89
CA ILE A 158 0.42 0.34 -9.15
C ILE A 158 0.71 0.87 -7.75
N PHE A 159 0.56 0.04 -6.74
CA PHE A 159 0.69 0.42 -5.33
C PHE A 159 1.85 -0.35 -4.71
N ALA A 160 2.73 0.35 -3.99
CA ALA A 160 3.89 -0.26 -3.33
C ALA A 160 4.14 0.35 -1.95
N CYS A 161 4.53 -0.51 -1.00
CA CYS A 161 4.94 -0.17 0.37
C CYS A 161 5.57 -1.41 1.03
N GLY A 162 6.10 -1.24 2.25
CA GLY A 162 6.68 -2.33 3.04
C GLY A 162 7.12 -1.91 4.43
#